data_AF-A0A151I9F1-F1
#
_entry.id   AF-A0A151I9F1-F1
#
_cell.length_a   1.000
_cell.length_b   1.000
_cell.length_c   1.000
_cell.angle_alpha   90.00
_cell.angle_beta   90.00
_cell.angle_gamma   90.00
#
_symmetry.space_group_name_H-M   'P 1'
#
loop_
_entity.id
_entity.type
_entity.pdbx_description
1 polymer ?
#
loop_
_entity_poly.entity_id
_entity_poly.type
_entity_poly.pdbx_seq_one_letter_code
_entity_poly.pdbx_strand_id
1 'polypeptide(L)'
;MTIDWCHKNTFSGRYLSFHSNHPKCIKRGIVYGLVDRAILLFHPFFFNKNICLCIDMLIENGYPLDDIFNTINRRLKSLIERYKASKKIIVSDNGRVSLNNNKRIENNDKNHLVIPFIKGIFERVMDVINKSDTLIGHRTLNRLDKFIKVQKDITNKNCKSHVVYKIKCKDCDSTYVGQTKRQLQIRIKKHRNNIRMDSSKHSVISQHIIEYDE
;
A
#
# COMPACT_ATOMS: atom_id res chain seq x y z
N MET A 1 0.99 26.09 -21.27
CA MET A 1 1.21 24.65 -21.51
C MET A 1 -0.11 23.91 -21.31
N THR A 2 -0.69 23.35 -22.36
CA THR A 2 -1.96 22.60 -22.30
C THR A 2 -1.65 21.11 -22.13
N ILE A 3 -1.87 20.56 -20.94
CA ILE A 3 -1.62 19.15 -20.64
C ILE A 3 -2.93 18.38 -20.75
N ASP A 4 -2.94 17.31 -21.55
CA ASP A 4 -4.03 16.36 -21.69
C ASP A 4 -3.72 15.04 -20.99
N TRP A 5 -4.75 14.22 -20.76
CA TRP A 5 -4.66 12.91 -20.15
C TRP A 5 -4.06 11.89 -21.12
N CYS A 6 -2.79 11.56 -20.90
CA CYS A 6 -2.11 10.50 -21.65
C CYS A 6 -2.19 9.15 -20.92
N HIS A 7 -2.32 8.09 -21.72
CA HIS A 7 -2.25 6.71 -21.27
C HIS A 7 -1.10 6.01 -22.01
N LYS A 8 -0.48 5.02 -21.36
CA LYS A 8 0.50 4.16 -22.04
C LYS A 8 -0.20 3.32 -23.10
N ASN A 9 0.51 2.90 -24.15
CA ASN A 9 -0.03 1.99 -25.17
C ASN A 9 -0.51 0.65 -24.59
N THR A 10 -0.04 0.27 -23.40
CA THR A 10 -0.45 -0.93 -22.67
C THR A 10 -1.65 -0.71 -21.73
N PHE A 11 -2.25 0.48 -21.75
CA PHE A 11 -3.41 0.78 -20.91
C PHE A 11 -4.65 0.05 -21.43
N SER A 12 -5.25 -0.79 -20.57
CA SER A 12 -6.37 -1.66 -20.94
C SER A 12 -7.75 -1.09 -20.59
N GLY A 13 -7.83 0.08 -19.93
CA GLY A 13 -9.12 0.61 -19.44
C GLY A 13 -9.78 -0.21 -18.33
N ARG A 14 -9.12 -1.28 -17.83
CA ARG A 14 -9.73 -2.19 -16.84
C ARG A 14 -9.69 -1.61 -15.43
N TYR A 15 -10.88 -1.47 -14.85
CA TYR A 15 -11.11 -1.10 -13.47
C TYR A 15 -11.84 -2.24 -12.74
N LEU A 16 -12.17 -2.02 -11.46
CA LEU A 16 -12.97 -3.00 -10.72
C LEU A 16 -14.35 -3.13 -11.35
N SER A 17 -14.69 -4.33 -11.83
CA SER A 17 -16.01 -4.61 -12.38
C SER A 17 -17.13 -4.24 -11.40
N PHE A 18 -18.20 -3.64 -11.92
CA PHE A 18 -19.38 -3.31 -11.12
C PHE A 18 -20.08 -4.54 -10.53
N HIS A 19 -19.96 -5.71 -11.17
CA HIS A 19 -20.57 -6.95 -10.67
C HIS A 19 -19.71 -7.67 -9.63
N SER A 20 -18.49 -7.18 -9.37
CA SER A 20 -17.62 -7.78 -8.35
C SER A 20 -18.22 -7.68 -6.93
N ASN A 21 -17.87 -8.64 -6.07
CA ASN A 21 -18.31 -8.69 -4.67
C ASN A 21 -17.55 -7.66 -3.81
N HIS A 22 -17.84 -6.38 -4.07
CA HIS A 22 -17.29 -5.23 -3.37
C HIS A 22 -18.42 -4.27 -2.97
N PRO A 23 -18.29 -3.59 -1.82
CA PRO A 23 -19.28 -2.61 -1.39
C PRO A 23 -19.38 -1.44 -2.37
N LYS A 24 -20.57 -0.84 -2.45
CA LYS A 24 -20.86 0.29 -3.35
C LYS A 24 -19.94 1.49 -3.10
N CYS A 25 -19.45 1.70 -1.88
CA CYS A 25 -18.53 2.79 -1.56
C CYS A 25 -17.20 2.68 -2.32
N ILE A 26 -16.65 1.47 -2.50
CA ILE A 26 -15.44 1.24 -3.29
C ILE A 26 -15.69 1.55 -4.77
N LYS A 27 -16.80 1.03 -5.32
CA LYS A 27 -17.20 1.26 -6.72
C LYS A 27 -17.39 2.75 -7.01
N ARG A 28 -18.06 3.48 -6.11
CA ARG A 28 -18.17 4.95 -6.17
C ARG A 28 -16.82 5.65 -6.06
N GLY A 29 -15.92 5.13 -5.22
CA GLY A 29 -14.56 5.66 -5.06
C GLY A 29 -13.75 5.62 -6.34
N ILE A 30 -13.94 4.58 -7.17
CA ILE A 30 -13.29 4.47 -8.48
C ILE A 30 -13.79 5.57 -9.42
N VAL A 31 -15.11 5.78 -9.49
CA VAL A 31 -15.70 6.87 -10.27
C VAL A 31 -15.16 8.22 -9.80
N TYR A 32 -15.11 8.46 -8.48
CA TYR A 32 -14.57 9.70 -7.91
C TYR A 32 -13.10 9.90 -8.29
N GLY A 33 -12.27 8.86 -8.15
CA GLY A 33 -10.85 8.94 -8.48
C GLY A 33 -10.59 9.18 -9.97
N LEU A 34 -11.47 8.74 -10.86
CA LEU A 34 -11.41 9.03 -12.30
C LEU A 34 -11.76 10.50 -12.59
N VAL A 35 -12.90 10.95 -12.07
CA VAL A 35 -13.37 12.34 -12.23
C VAL A 35 -12.38 13.34 -11.63
N ASP A 36 -11.86 13.04 -10.45
CA ASP A 36 -10.86 13.89 -9.77
C ASP A 36 -9.61 14.03 -10.62
N ARG A 37 -9.10 12.93 -11.20
CA ARG A 37 -7.94 12.99 -12.11
C ARG A 37 -8.25 13.83 -13.33
N ALA A 38 -9.40 13.63 -13.97
CA ALA A 38 -9.82 14.36 -15.16
C ALA A 38 -9.86 15.89 -14.93
N ILE A 39 -10.29 16.33 -13.75
CA ILE A 39 -10.55 17.75 -13.45
C ILE A 39 -9.38 18.43 -12.75
N LEU A 40 -8.72 17.74 -11.81
CA LEU A 40 -7.71 18.37 -10.95
C LEU A 40 -6.32 18.38 -11.58
N LEU A 41 -6.02 17.47 -12.51
CA LEU A 41 -4.67 17.31 -13.06
C LEU A 41 -4.49 17.90 -14.46
N PHE A 42 -5.56 18.06 -15.22
CA PHE A 42 -5.50 18.43 -16.64
C PHE A 42 -6.06 19.81 -16.93
N HIS A 43 -5.77 20.34 -18.13
CA HIS A 43 -6.24 21.66 -18.52
C HIS A 43 -7.77 21.66 -18.79
N PRO A 44 -8.53 22.71 -18.39
CA PRO A 44 -9.99 22.76 -18.52
C PRO A 44 -10.54 22.52 -19.93
N PHE A 45 -9.77 22.90 -20.95
CA PHE A 45 -10.09 22.64 -22.35
C PHE A 45 -10.39 21.16 -22.65
N PHE A 46 -9.73 20.23 -21.94
CA PHE A 46 -9.89 18.79 -22.15
C PHE A 46 -10.88 18.13 -21.19
N PHE A 47 -11.56 18.87 -20.31
CA PHE A 47 -12.45 18.26 -19.32
C PHE A 47 -13.57 17.45 -19.95
N ASN A 48 -14.25 18.00 -20.97
CA ASN A 48 -15.34 17.29 -21.63
C ASN A 48 -14.85 15.98 -22.26
N LYS A 49 -13.74 16.04 -23.01
CA LYS A 49 -13.10 14.86 -23.61
C LYS A 49 -12.75 13.80 -22.56
N ASN A 50 -12.12 14.23 -21.46
CA ASN A 50 -11.65 13.33 -20.41
C ASN A 50 -12.79 12.73 -19.57
N ILE A 51 -13.89 13.46 -19.39
CA ILE A 51 -15.09 12.94 -18.74
C ILE A 51 -15.82 11.94 -19.65
N CYS A 52 -15.93 12.20 -20.95
CA CYS A 52 -16.46 11.21 -21.89
C CYS A 52 -15.64 9.91 -21.84
N LEU A 53 -14.31 10.02 -21.89
CA LEU A 53 -13.41 8.87 -21.74
C LEU A 53 -13.64 8.12 -20.41
N CYS A 54 -13.84 8.83 -19.30
CA CYS A 54 -14.19 8.19 -18.02
C CYS A 54 -15.49 7.39 -18.09
N ILE A 55 -16.51 7.94 -18.74
CA ILE A 55 -17.82 7.31 -18.87
C ILE A 55 -17.69 6.04 -19.71
N ASP A 56 -17.01 6.10 -20.85
CA ASP A 56 -16.78 4.95 -21.72
C ASP A 56 -16.07 3.83 -20.97
N MET A 57 -14.97 4.15 -20.26
CA MET A 57 -14.26 3.18 -19.42
C MET A 57 -15.15 2.58 -18.33
N LEU A 58 -16.03 3.37 -17.69
CA LEU A 58 -16.92 2.86 -16.65
C LEU A 58 -18.00 1.92 -17.22
N ILE A 59 -18.56 2.24 -18.39
CA ILE A 59 -19.53 1.41 -19.10
C ILE A 59 -18.88 0.06 -19.47
N GLU A 60 -17.66 0.06 -20.01
CA GLU A 60 -16.92 -1.16 -20.33
C GLU A 60 -16.64 -2.05 -19.11
N ASN A 61 -16.59 -1.47 -17.91
CA ASN A 61 -16.44 -2.19 -16.64
C ASN A 61 -17.79 -2.58 -16.00
N GLY A 62 -18.91 -2.37 -16.70
CA GLY A 62 -20.26 -2.80 -16.32
C GLY A 62 -20.99 -1.87 -15.35
N TYR A 63 -20.55 -0.62 -15.20
CA TYR A 63 -21.24 0.34 -14.32
C TYR A 63 -22.55 0.81 -14.96
N PRO A 64 -23.69 0.80 -14.24
CA PRO A 64 -24.94 1.32 -14.75
C PRO A 64 -24.86 2.82 -15.05
N LEU A 65 -25.45 3.26 -16.17
CA LEU A 65 -25.44 4.67 -16.58
C LEU A 65 -25.98 5.60 -15.49
N ASP A 66 -27.09 5.23 -14.85
CA ASP A 66 -27.68 6.01 -13.77
C ASP A 66 -26.70 6.19 -12.60
N ASP A 67 -26.02 5.12 -12.20
CA ASP A 67 -25.03 5.15 -11.12
C ASP A 67 -23.82 6.01 -11.50
N ILE A 68 -23.37 5.94 -12.76
CA ILE A 68 -22.28 6.77 -13.29
C ILE A 68 -22.67 8.24 -13.20
N PHE A 69 -23.75 8.65 -13.88
CA PHE A 69 -24.14 10.06 -13.95
C PHE A 69 -24.46 10.64 -12.58
N ASN A 70 -25.20 9.92 -11.73
CA ASN A 70 -25.50 10.36 -10.37
C ASN A 70 -24.22 10.54 -9.54
N THR A 71 -23.25 9.64 -9.68
CA THR A 71 -21.99 9.69 -8.92
C THR A 71 -21.08 10.80 -9.43
N ILE A 72 -20.95 10.99 -10.74
CA ILE A 72 -20.19 12.08 -11.35
C ILE A 72 -20.79 13.42 -10.94
N ASN A 73 -22.10 13.63 -11.12
CA ASN A 73 -22.78 14.87 -10.77
C ASN A 73 -22.61 15.24 -9.30
N ARG A 74 -22.76 14.25 -8.41
CA ARG A 74 -22.51 14.45 -6.97
C ARG A 74 -21.05 14.85 -6.70
N ARG A 75 -20.08 14.26 -7.42
CA ARG A 75 -18.66 14.57 -7.24
C ARG A 75 -18.33 15.98 -7.75
N LEU A 76 -18.83 16.36 -8.92
CA LEU A 76 -18.67 17.68 -9.50
C LEU A 76 -19.18 18.77 -8.55
N LYS A 77 -20.41 18.61 -8.05
CA LYS A 77 -20.98 19.53 -7.05
C LYS A 77 -20.06 19.67 -5.83
N SER A 78 -19.58 18.55 -5.28
CA SER A 78 -18.65 18.56 -4.14
C SER A 78 -17.30 19.23 -4.43
N LEU A 79 -16.76 19.11 -5.65
CA LEU A 79 -15.53 19.81 -6.06
C LEU A 79 -15.75 21.31 -6.18
N ILE A 80 -16.86 21.73 -6.79
CA ILE A 80 -17.21 23.14 -6.96
C ILE A 80 -17.40 23.82 -5.60
N GLU A 81 -18.14 23.19 -4.68
CA GLU A 81 -18.36 23.76 -3.34
C GLU A 81 -17.06 23.86 -2.53
N ARG A 82 -16.16 22.88 -2.65
CA ARG A 82 -14.83 22.96 -2.02
C ARG A 82 -13.98 24.09 -2.61
N TYR A 83 -14.01 24.27 -3.93
CA TYR A 83 -13.31 25.37 -4.60
C TYR A 83 -13.85 26.76 -4.18
N LYS A 84 -15.17 26.91 -4.08
CA LYS A 84 -15.80 28.14 -3.58
C LYS A 84 -15.41 28.42 -2.13
N ALA A 85 -15.44 27.41 -1.27
CA ALA A 85 -15.03 27.54 0.13
C ALA A 85 -13.57 27.97 0.26
N SER A 86 -12.65 27.37 -0.50
CA SER A 86 -11.23 27.77 -0.49
C SER A 86 -11.02 29.18 -1.02
N LYS A 87 -11.76 29.62 -2.04
CA LYS A 87 -11.67 30.98 -2.59
C LYS A 87 -12.25 32.03 -1.63
N LYS A 88 -13.33 31.71 -0.91
CA LYS A 88 -13.93 32.60 0.11
C LYS A 88 -12.96 32.88 1.27
N ILE A 89 -12.15 31.91 1.68
CA ILE A 89 -11.12 32.07 2.72
C ILE A 89 -10.02 33.05 2.28
N ILE A 90 -9.61 33.03 1.00
CA ILE A 90 -8.56 33.90 0.46
C ILE A 90 -9.02 35.36 0.34
N VAL A 91 -10.32 35.61 0.14
CA VAL A 91 -10.87 36.99 0.00
C VAL A 91 -11.12 37.67 1.35
N SER A 92 -11.19 36.92 2.46
CA SER A 92 -11.42 37.45 3.81
C SER A 92 -10.14 37.87 4.54
N ASP A 93 -9.16 38.45 3.84
CA ASP A 93 -7.85 38.81 4.43
C ASP A 93 -7.85 40.11 5.25
N ASN A 94 -9.02 40.67 5.56
CA ASN A 94 -9.15 41.70 6.59
C ASN A 94 -9.58 41.06 7.92
N GLY A 95 -8.59 40.45 8.58
CA GLY A 95 -8.45 40.38 10.03
C GLY A 95 -9.71 40.04 10.83
N ARG A 96 -10.10 38.75 10.82
CA ARG A 96 -10.71 38.02 11.96
C ARG A 96 -10.85 36.56 11.56
N VAL A 97 -9.75 35.83 11.66
CA VAL A 97 -9.77 34.36 11.61
C VAL A 97 -10.43 33.88 12.91
N SER A 98 -11.74 33.71 12.90
CA SER A 98 -12.43 32.92 13.93
C SER A 98 -12.17 31.44 13.66
N LEU A 99 -11.03 30.94 14.13
CA LEU A 99 -10.75 29.51 14.29
C LEU A 99 -11.66 28.96 15.39
N ASN A 100 -12.95 28.81 15.11
CA ASN A 100 -13.87 28.10 15.98
C ASN A 100 -14.18 26.74 15.37
N ASN A 101 -13.15 25.90 15.30
CA ASN A 101 -13.27 24.46 15.10
C ASN A 101 -12.37 23.73 16.10
N ASN A 102 -12.33 24.19 17.34
CA ASN A 102 -12.01 23.32 18.47
C ASN A 102 -13.24 22.45 18.78
N LYS A 103 -13.67 21.63 17.80
CA LYS A 103 -14.24 20.34 18.18
C LYS A 103 -13.05 19.61 18.80
N ARG A 104 -12.95 19.70 20.12
CA ARG A 104 -12.15 18.79 20.93
C ARG A 104 -12.36 17.42 20.31
N ILE A 105 -11.29 16.87 19.75
CA ILE A 105 -11.25 15.47 19.38
C ILE A 105 -11.34 14.78 20.73
N GLU A 106 -12.58 14.57 21.20
CA GLU A 106 -12.82 13.56 22.20
C GLU A 106 -12.34 12.28 21.54
N ASN A 107 -11.18 11.81 21.98
CA ASN A 107 -10.73 10.46 21.74
C ASN A 107 -11.74 9.53 22.42
N ASN A 108 -12.95 9.41 21.87
CA ASN A 108 -13.75 8.22 22.11
C ASN A 108 -12.94 7.12 21.43
N ASP A 109 -12.31 6.28 22.25
CA ASP A 109 -11.75 5.00 21.85
C ASP A 109 -12.91 4.13 21.34
N LYS A 110 -13.41 4.45 20.15
CA LYS A 110 -14.47 3.69 19.52
C LYS A 110 -13.89 2.33 19.17
N ASN A 111 -14.56 1.28 19.60
CA ASN A 111 -14.14 -0.07 19.24
C ASN A 111 -14.13 -0.21 17.71
N HIS A 112 -13.04 -0.73 17.16
CA HIS A 112 -12.90 -0.94 15.72
C HIS A 112 -13.11 -2.41 15.39
N LEU A 113 -14.00 -2.69 14.44
CA LEU A 113 -14.27 -4.05 13.97
C LEU A 113 -14.11 -4.12 12.45
N VAL A 114 -13.35 -5.09 11.96
CA VAL A 114 -13.17 -5.30 10.51
C VAL A 114 -13.80 -6.62 10.11
N ILE A 115 -14.81 -6.55 9.24
CA ILE A 115 -15.59 -7.72 8.82
C ILE A 115 -15.38 -7.95 7.31
N PRO A 116 -15.29 -9.20 6.84
CA PRO A 116 -15.30 -9.46 5.41
C PRO A 116 -16.61 -8.97 4.76
N PHE A 117 -16.51 -8.32 3.61
CA PHE A 117 -17.67 -7.92 2.83
C PHE A 117 -18.27 -9.13 2.12
N ILE A 118 -19.45 -9.53 2.56
CA ILE A 118 -20.28 -10.55 1.93
C ILE A 118 -21.63 -9.92 1.65
N LYS A 119 -21.97 -9.75 0.38
CA LYS A 119 -23.25 -9.15 -0.05
C LYS A 119 -24.44 -9.89 0.61
N GLY A 120 -25.36 -9.14 1.17
CA GLY A 120 -26.54 -9.62 1.90
C GLY A 120 -26.30 -9.82 3.40
N ILE A 121 -25.12 -10.31 3.80
CA ILE A 121 -24.78 -10.51 5.22
C ILE A 121 -24.26 -9.22 5.82
N PHE A 122 -23.36 -8.54 5.11
CA PHE A 122 -22.71 -7.34 5.61
C PHE A 122 -23.73 -6.24 5.93
N GLU A 123 -24.75 -6.07 5.09
CA GLU A 123 -25.83 -5.09 5.28
C GLU A 123 -26.61 -5.39 6.57
N ARG A 124 -27.01 -6.65 6.78
CA ARG A 124 -27.73 -7.07 8.00
C ARG A 124 -26.90 -6.87 9.26
N VAL A 125 -25.61 -7.21 9.19
CA VAL A 125 -24.67 -7.03 10.30
C VAL A 125 -24.47 -5.54 10.59
N MET A 126 -24.38 -4.71 9.55
CA MET A 126 -24.25 -3.25 9.67
C MET A 126 -25.47 -2.64 10.35
N ASP A 127 -26.69 -3.10 10.04
CA ASP A 127 -27.93 -2.61 10.67
C ASP A 127 -27.98 -2.88 12.18
N VAL A 128 -27.39 -3.99 12.64
CA VAL A 128 -27.31 -4.33 14.07
C VAL A 128 -26.21 -3.52 14.76
N ILE A 129 -25.01 -3.46 14.16
CA ILE A 129 -23.84 -2.86 14.81
C ILE A 129 -23.85 -1.33 14.74
N ASN A 130 -24.53 -0.71 13.76
CA ASN A 130 -24.71 0.74 13.73
C ASN A 130 -25.43 1.31 14.97
N LYS A 131 -26.08 0.44 15.76
CA LYS A 131 -26.72 0.81 17.03
C LYS A 131 -25.74 0.87 18.21
N SER A 132 -24.51 0.38 18.04
CA SER A 132 -23.44 0.45 19.05
C SER A 132 -22.41 1.53 18.72
N ASP A 133 -21.57 1.92 19.68
CA ASP A 133 -20.46 2.89 19.46
C ASP A 133 -19.22 2.21 18.84
N THR A 134 -19.42 1.35 17.83
CA THR A 134 -18.36 0.59 17.17
C THR A 134 -18.17 1.08 15.73
N LEU A 135 -16.92 1.40 15.37
CA LEU A 135 -16.54 1.73 14.01
C LEU A 135 -16.29 0.46 13.21
N ILE A 136 -17.07 0.25 12.15
CA ILE A 136 -16.93 -0.92 11.28
C ILE A 136 -16.14 -0.59 10.01
N GLY A 137 -15.06 -1.33 9.82
CA GLY A 137 -14.37 -1.46 8.54
C GLY A 137 -14.83 -2.71 7.78
N HIS A 138 -14.64 -2.70 6.46
CA HIS A 138 -14.87 -3.88 5.62
C HIS A 138 -13.57 -4.37 4.99
N ARG A 139 -13.43 -5.68 4.85
CA ARG A 139 -12.33 -6.33 4.13
C ARG A 139 -12.84 -7.05 2.91
N THR A 140 -12.17 -6.90 1.77
CA THR A 140 -12.49 -7.68 0.57
C THR A 140 -11.82 -9.06 0.65
N LEU A 141 -12.57 -10.11 0.28
CA LEU A 141 -12.07 -11.49 0.32
C LEU A 141 -11.14 -11.82 -0.86
N ASN A 142 -11.35 -11.17 -2.00
CA ASN A 142 -10.57 -11.33 -3.23
C ASN A 142 -9.53 -10.22 -3.33
N ARG A 143 -8.48 -10.34 -2.53
CA ARG A 143 -7.33 -9.44 -2.58
C ARG A 143 -6.40 -9.86 -3.70
N LEU A 144 -5.80 -8.86 -4.36
CA LEU A 144 -4.82 -9.08 -5.42
C LEU A 144 -3.55 -9.78 -4.91
N ASP A 145 -3.26 -9.73 -3.61
CA ASP A 145 -2.12 -10.40 -2.98
C ASP A 145 -2.10 -11.92 -3.17
N LYS A 146 -3.27 -12.54 -3.46
CA LYS A 146 -3.38 -13.95 -3.81
C LYS A 146 -2.70 -14.27 -5.15
N PHE A 147 -2.80 -13.34 -6.11
CA PHE A 147 -2.29 -13.51 -7.47
C PHE A 147 -0.95 -12.79 -7.66
N ILE A 148 -0.86 -11.56 -7.18
CA ILE A 148 0.29 -10.68 -7.27
C ILE A 148 1.01 -10.72 -5.92
N LYS A 149 1.87 -11.74 -5.75
CA LYS A 149 2.76 -11.80 -4.60
C LYS A 149 3.97 -10.93 -4.86
N VAL A 150 4.31 -10.07 -3.90
CA VAL A 150 5.58 -9.30 -3.89
C VAL A 150 6.78 -10.21 -3.58
N GLN A 151 6.59 -11.54 -3.53
CA GLN A 151 7.61 -12.48 -3.11
C GLN A 151 8.77 -12.45 -4.10
N LYS A 152 9.87 -11.83 -3.69
CA LYS A 152 11.20 -12.20 -4.12
C LYS A 152 11.40 -13.68 -3.79
N ASP A 153 12.14 -14.39 -4.64
CA ASP A 153 12.45 -15.80 -4.40
C ASP A 153 13.02 -16.00 -2.99
N ILE A 154 12.45 -16.95 -2.25
CA ILE A 154 12.91 -17.27 -0.91
C ILE A 154 14.36 -17.76 -1.03
N THR A 155 15.29 -16.93 -0.59
CA THR A 155 16.72 -17.26 -0.64
C THR A 155 17.08 -18.10 0.59
N ASN A 156 17.63 -19.29 0.38
CA ASN A 156 18.14 -20.15 1.45
C ASN A 156 19.14 -19.36 2.35
N LYS A 157 19.15 -19.64 3.66
CA LYS A 157 20.00 -18.98 4.66
C LYS A 157 21.47 -18.91 4.23
N ASN A 158 21.99 -19.96 3.60
CA ASN A 158 23.38 -20.06 3.13
C ASN A 158 23.71 -19.13 1.96
N CYS A 159 22.71 -18.75 1.16
CA CYS A 159 22.85 -17.87 0.01
C CYS A 159 22.61 -16.39 0.35
N LYS A 160 22.32 -16.06 1.61
CA LYS A 160 22.14 -14.67 2.06
C LYS A 160 23.48 -13.94 2.16
N SER A 161 23.51 -12.71 1.67
CA SER A 161 24.59 -11.74 1.84
C SER A 161 24.22 -10.68 2.89
N HIS A 162 25.21 -9.92 3.37
CA HIS A 162 25.02 -8.87 4.38
C HIS A 162 24.40 -9.37 5.69
N VAL A 163 24.82 -10.57 6.12
CA VAL A 163 24.32 -11.22 7.33
C VAL A 163 25.38 -11.23 8.43
N VAL A 164 24.91 -11.16 9.67
CA VAL A 164 25.68 -11.51 10.86
C VAL A 164 25.44 -12.99 11.15
N TYR A 165 26.50 -13.75 11.42
CA TYR A 165 26.43 -15.16 11.72
C TYR A 165 27.24 -15.50 12.97
N LYS A 166 26.85 -16.60 13.63
CA LYS A 166 27.43 -17.13 14.85
C LYS A 166 27.87 -18.57 14.61
N ILE A 167 29.13 -18.90 14.93
CA ILE A 167 29.69 -20.25 14.90
C ILE A 167 30.05 -20.60 16.34
N LYS A 168 29.38 -21.60 16.91
CA LYS A 168 29.74 -22.15 18.22
C LYS A 168 30.77 -23.26 18.04
N CYS A 169 31.80 -23.28 18.89
CA CYS A 169 32.63 -24.47 19.03
C CYS A 169 31.80 -25.60 19.66
N LYS A 170 32.13 -26.85 19.34
CA LYS A 170 31.49 -28.02 19.97
C LYS A 170 32.23 -28.47 21.21
N ASP A 171 33.54 -28.31 21.21
CA ASP A 171 34.45 -28.88 22.21
C ASP A 171 34.82 -27.87 23.32
N CYS A 172 34.40 -26.62 23.18
CA CYS A 172 34.49 -25.62 24.24
C CYS A 172 33.34 -24.60 24.16
N ASP A 173 33.22 -23.76 25.20
CA ASP A 173 32.19 -22.71 25.29
C ASP A 173 32.46 -21.48 24.40
N SER A 174 33.52 -21.51 23.60
CA SER A 174 33.88 -20.40 22.73
C SER A 174 32.86 -20.22 21.60
N THR A 175 32.65 -18.98 21.19
CA THR A 175 31.79 -18.65 20.06
C THR A 175 32.39 -17.53 19.22
N TYR A 176 32.48 -17.77 17.91
CA TYR A 176 32.80 -16.75 16.92
C TYR A 176 31.54 -16.07 16.38
N VAL A 177 31.51 -14.74 16.40
CA VAL A 177 30.48 -13.92 15.74
C VAL A 177 31.16 -13.09 14.66
N GLY A 178 30.62 -13.14 13.44
CA GLY A 178 31.18 -12.41 12.31
C GLY A 178 30.12 -11.81 11.41
N GLN A 179 30.49 -10.74 10.71
CA GLN A 179 29.69 -10.16 9.63
C GLN A 179 30.26 -10.55 8.26
N THR A 180 29.41 -10.69 7.24
CA THR A 180 29.85 -10.91 5.86
C THR A 180 29.03 -10.11 4.86
N LYS A 181 29.71 -9.37 3.97
CA LYS A 181 29.09 -8.78 2.78
C LYS A 181 28.86 -9.80 1.67
N ARG A 182 29.59 -10.92 1.66
CA ARG A 182 29.43 -12.02 0.70
C ARG A 182 28.38 -13.03 1.19
N GLN A 183 27.94 -13.93 0.31
CA GLN A 183 27.07 -15.06 0.70
C GLN A 183 27.69 -15.87 1.85
N LEU A 184 26.86 -16.26 2.82
CA LEU A 184 27.30 -16.97 4.02
C LEU A 184 28.08 -18.25 3.69
N GLN A 185 27.63 -19.04 2.72
CA GLN A 185 28.32 -20.27 2.29
C GLN A 185 29.77 -20.02 1.84
N ILE A 186 29.99 -18.92 1.11
CA ILE A 186 31.32 -18.54 0.63
C ILE A 186 32.21 -18.15 1.81
N ARG A 187 31.65 -17.44 2.80
CA ARG A 187 32.39 -17.06 4.01
C ARG A 187 32.80 -18.28 4.83
N ILE A 188 31.90 -19.24 5.02
CA ILE A 188 32.19 -20.51 5.73
C ILE A 188 33.27 -21.30 4.97
N LYS A 189 33.16 -21.43 3.63
CA LYS A 189 34.17 -22.12 2.82
C LYS A 189 35.55 -21.46 2.93
N LYS A 190 35.61 -20.13 2.98
CA LYS A 190 36.86 -19.41 3.21
C LYS A 190 37.49 -19.71 4.56
N HIS A 191 36.69 -19.72 5.63
CA HIS A 191 37.20 -20.07 6.96
C HIS A 191 37.78 -21.48 6.99
N ARG A 192 37.06 -22.46 6.40
CA ARG A 192 37.56 -23.84 6.28
C ARG A 192 38.85 -23.95 5.49
N ASN A 193 38.94 -23.24 4.36
CA ASN A 193 40.14 -23.27 3.52
C ASN A 193 41.33 -22.52 4.15
N ASN A 194 41.07 -21.56 5.03
CA ASN A 194 42.12 -20.74 5.62
C ASN A 194 43.05 -21.53 6.55
N ILE A 195 42.58 -22.65 7.12
CA ILE A 195 43.40 -23.58 7.92
C ILE A 195 44.57 -24.14 7.09
N ARG A 196 44.41 -24.27 5.77
CA ARG A 196 45.44 -24.79 4.86
C ARG A 196 46.45 -23.73 4.40
N MET A 197 46.30 -22.48 4.83
CA MET A 197 47.23 -21.39 4.48
C MET A 197 48.36 -21.30 5.51
N ASP A 198 49.40 -20.53 5.21
CA ASP A 198 50.47 -20.20 6.16
C ASP A 198 49.89 -19.68 7.49
N SER A 199 50.52 -20.07 8.61
CA SER A 199 50.08 -19.68 9.97
C SER A 199 49.98 -18.17 10.17
N SER A 200 50.78 -17.39 9.45
CA SER A 200 50.73 -15.92 9.47
C SER A 200 49.43 -15.31 8.93
N LYS A 201 48.62 -16.08 8.19
CA LYS A 201 47.36 -15.64 7.58
C LYS A 201 46.13 -16.31 8.21
N HIS A 202 46.30 -17.00 9.34
CA HIS A 202 45.20 -17.68 10.02
C HIS A 202 44.22 -16.68 10.64
N SER A 203 42.94 -16.97 10.45
CA SER A 203 41.87 -16.27 11.12
C SER A 203 41.76 -16.75 12.56
N VAL A 204 41.11 -15.95 13.41
CA VAL A 204 40.82 -16.32 14.82
C VAL A 204 40.16 -17.70 14.95
N ILE A 205 39.32 -18.08 13.98
CA ILE A 205 38.68 -19.40 13.96
C ILE A 205 39.71 -20.50 13.66
N SER A 206 40.58 -20.27 12.68
CA SER A 206 41.60 -21.24 12.28
C SER A 206 42.62 -21.46 13.40
N GLN A 207 43.02 -20.38 14.07
CA GLN A 207 43.91 -20.41 15.22
C GLN A 207 43.29 -21.20 16.38
N HIS A 208 42.02 -20.92 16.70
CA HIS A 208 41.29 -21.66 17.74
C HIS A 208 41.16 -23.15 17.44
N ILE A 209 40.99 -23.54 16.16
CA ILE A 209 40.92 -24.95 15.78
C ILE A 209 42.27 -25.64 16.03
N ILE A 210 43.39 -25.02 15.66
CA ILE A 210 44.73 -25.59 15.84
C ILE A 210 45.09 -25.74 17.32
N GLU A 211 44.74 -24.75 18.15
CA GLU A 211 45.00 -24.77 19.59
C GLU A 211 44.19 -25.81 20.38
N TYR A 212 43.09 -26.33 19.81
CA TYR A 212 42.19 -27.28 20.46
C TYR A 212 42.15 -28.66 19.79
N ASP A 213 42.88 -28.87 18.67
CA ASP A 213 43.09 -30.17 18.01
C ASP A 213 44.41 -30.85 18.45
N GLU A 214 45.18 -30.24 19.37
CA GLU A 214 46.26 -30.90 20.14
C GLU A 214 45.73 -31.53 21.44
#